data_AF-W7J1G7-F1
#
_entry.id   AF-W7J1G7-F1
#
_cell.length_a   1.000
_cell.length_b   1.000
_cell.length_c   1.000
_cell.angle_alpha   90.00
_cell.angle_beta   90.00
_cell.angle_gamma   90.00
#
_symmetry.space_group_name_H-M   'P 1'
#
loop_
_entity.id
_entity.type
_entity.pdbx_description
1 polymer ?
#
loop_
_entity_poly.entity_id
_entity_poly.type
_entity_poly.pdbx_seq_one_letter_code
_entity_poly.pdbx_strand_id
1 'polypeptide(L)'
;MNSREALPVSAGGLGREYRRGWALREVSLEVPENRIVALVGPNGAGKSTLMGLITGLLRPTTGSITVFGDRPTGRGLHPAVSYLAQQKPLYQEFTVAETLAFGARTNPTWDQHHAEHLVEQAAVPMGAAVGTLSGGQRTRVALALAPEAAAARRAAGRPGPAGPRDRAARADHRGADPRHHRGAVLARAGRTRRRVRPPRAAARGPRPAGGRRRPARRRRHPARRTGTGPHAQGGPGGSGMIWVSWRRQRPQLITLLAVLVVGAGAVVLLRSNMVDTINSLQLNGCVTRVGPECLEGSRAGDFRGAWTTELNLGQAAILALPALIGVFIGAPLFARELEQGTHVLAFTQSVSRTRWMSSKLVVALAPALVVLIALQSLVSWWLSAAGLLGPRSSGSFHFLNFGIEHASPVAHALFAFALGTFVGVVSRRTLVAMTVTLSAFTVVRFALSDVVGRLVPTQRLEVAAGESLAESRGGNLAVESGWLDAAGQRVSTDRADALAQACKTTAAGVRRTQEEWLACLPRSGLAKQYATFVPEGHAWQVHLVDASIFGGLAVLLLAGTAWVLRRQS
;
A
#
# COMPACT_ATOMS: atom_id res chain seq x y z
N MET A 1 30.89 -13.95 47.06
CA MET A 1 30.05 -12.86 46.50
C MET A 1 29.18 -13.43 45.39
N ASN A 2 27.87 -13.28 45.53
CA ASN A 2 26.80 -13.97 44.79
C ASN A 2 26.91 -13.85 43.26
N SER A 3 26.90 -15.01 42.61
CA SER A 3 26.59 -15.15 41.18
C SER A 3 25.19 -14.63 40.92
N ARG A 4 25.04 -13.38 40.45
CA ARG A 4 23.74 -12.90 39.95
C ARG A 4 23.30 -13.83 38.81
N GLU A 5 22.22 -14.57 39.04
CA GLU A 5 21.58 -15.39 38.02
C GLU A 5 21.28 -14.49 36.81
N ALA A 6 21.69 -14.91 35.61
CA ALA A 6 21.31 -14.18 34.42
C ALA A 6 19.78 -14.28 34.27
N LEU A 7 19.13 -13.14 34.04
CA LEU A 7 17.68 -13.00 33.94
C LEU A 7 17.30 -12.71 32.48
N PRO A 8 16.89 -13.72 31.70
CA PRO A 8 16.46 -13.55 30.32
C PRO A 8 15.23 -12.67 30.19
N VAL A 9 14.39 -12.59 31.23
CA VAL A 9 13.30 -11.62 31.30
C VAL A 9 13.33 -11.01 32.68
N SER A 10 13.39 -9.68 32.72
CA SER A 10 13.20 -8.90 33.94
C SER A 10 12.24 -7.76 33.63
N ALA A 11 11.24 -7.60 34.49
CA ALA A 11 10.28 -6.50 34.41
C ALA A 11 10.07 -5.89 35.79
N GLY A 12 9.97 -4.55 35.84
CA GLY A 12 9.73 -3.80 37.07
C GLY A 12 8.61 -2.79 36.88
N GLY A 13 7.61 -2.84 37.75
CA GLY A 13 6.46 -1.92 37.74
C GLY A 13 5.69 -1.91 36.42
N LEU A 14 5.70 -3.03 35.69
CA LEU A 14 5.20 -3.13 34.33
C LEU A 14 3.67 -2.96 34.30
N GLY A 15 3.21 -2.00 33.52
CA GLY A 15 1.78 -1.74 33.35
C GLY A 15 1.38 -1.59 31.89
N ARG A 16 0.17 -2.03 31.56
CA ARG A 16 -0.48 -1.78 30.27
C ARG A 16 -1.94 -1.43 30.47
N GLU A 17 -2.27 -0.21 30.05
CA GLU A 17 -3.62 0.34 30.04
C GLU A 17 -4.17 0.37 28.61
N TYR A 18 -5.45 0.02 28.47
CA TYR A 18 -6.23 0.20 27.25
C TYR A 18 -7.33 1.22 27.51
N ARG A 19 -8.06 1.66 26.47
CA ARG A 19 -9.17 2.61 26.61
C ARG A 19 -10.23 2.24 27.66
N ARG A 20 -10.40 0.95 27.95
CA ARG A 20 -11.40 0.43 28.91
C ARG A 20 -10.80 0.11 30.29
N GLY A 21 -9.56 0.56 30.57
CA GLY A 21 -8.86 0.38 31.84
C GLY A 21 -7.60 -0.49 31.76
N TRP A 22 -7.07 -0.82 32.93
CA TRP A 22 -5.82 -1.54 33.10
C TRP A 22 -5.96 -3.03 32.78
N ALA A 23 -5.08 -3.55 31.91
CA ALA A 23 -4.93 -4.99 31.66
C ALA A 23 -3.80 -5.62 32.48
N LEU A 24 -2.79 -4.82 32.84
CA LEU A 24 -1.70 -5.19 33.75
C LEU A 24 -1.34 -3.94 34.54
N ARG A 25 -1.16 -4.06 35.86
CA ARG A 25 -0.79 -2.94 36.72
C ARG A 25 0.32 -3.38 37.67
N GLU A 26 1.41 -2.62 37.69
CA GLU A 26 2.53 -2.78 38.64
C GLU A 26 3.12 -4.20 38.71
N VAL A 27 3.21 -4.88 37.56
CA VAL A 27 3.73 -6.25 37.50
C VAL A 27 5.26 -6.22 37.53
N SER A 28 5.84 -6.86 38.53
CA SER A 28 7.28 -7.13 38.59
C SER A 28 7.52 -8.62 38.49
N LEU A 29 8.41 -9.03 37.59
CA LEU A 29 8.70 -10.45 37.36
C LEU A 29 10.13 -10.66 36.90
N GLU A 30 10.69 -11.77 37.31
CA GLU A 30 12.00 -12.23 36.88
C GLU A 30 11.88 -13.69 36.43
N VAL A 31 12.24 -13.96 35.18
CA VAL A 31 12.32 -15.32 34.66
C VAL A 31 13.79 -15.72 34.63
N PRO A 32 14.22 -16.69 35.45
CA PRO A 32 15.60 -17.17 35.44
C PRO A 32 15.89 -18.05 34.20
N GLU A 33 17.17 -18.12 33.81
CA GLU A 33 17.61 -19.05 32.76
C GLU A 33 17.24 -20.51 33.07
N ASN A 34 16.99 -21.31 32.02
CA ASN A 34 16.76 -22.76 32.11
C ASN A 34 15.53 -23.22 32.89
N ARG A 35 14.58 -22.35 33.17
CA ARG A 35 13.33 -22.77 33.82
C ARG A 35 12.18 -22.86 32.83
N ILE A 36 11.37 -23.89 33.02
CA ILE A 36 10.02 -23.92 32.46
C ILE A 36 9.15 -23.17 33.45
N VAL A 37 8.61 -22.03 33.04
CA VAL A 37 7.74 -21.20 33.85
C VAL A 37 6.34 -21.24 33.26
N ALA A 38 5.36 -21.56 34.11
CA ALA A 38 3.95 -21.55 33.73
C ALA A 38 3.27 -20.31 34.30
N LEU A 39 2.64 -19.50 33.44
CA LEU A 39 1.80 -18.37 33.85
C LEU A 39 0.34 -18.82 33.85
N VAL A 40 -0.26 -18.94 35.03
CA VAL A 40 -1.63 -19.43 35.21
C VAL A 40 -2.50 -18.33 35.82
N GLY A 41 -3.78 -18.30 35.46
CA GLY A 41 -4.75 -17.35 36.01
C GLY A 41 -6.05 -17.36 35.22
N PRO A 42 -7.12 -16.70 35.71
CA PRO A 42 -8.43 -16.70 35.06
C PRO A 42 -8.40 -15.98 33.70
N ASN A 43 -9.46 -16.17 32.91
CA ASN A 43 -9.65 -15.43 31.67
C ASN A 43 -9.73 -13.93 31.97
N GLY A 44 -9.03 -13.10 31.20
CA GLY A 44 -8.96 -11.66 31.44
C GLY A 44 -7.84 -11.19 32.38
N ALA A 45 -7.12 -12.09 33.07
CA ALA A 45 -6.03 -11.74 33.99
C ALA A 45 -4.76 -11.11 33.35
N GLY A 46 -4.79 -10.70 32.07
CA GLY A 46 -3.65 -10.04 31.43
C GLY A 46 -2.53 -10.96 30.92
N LYS A 47 -2.65 -12.29 31.00
CA LYS A 47 -1.60 -13.24 30.55
C LYS A 47 -1.12 -12.99 29.11
N SER A 48 -2.04 -12.87 28.17
CA SER A 48 -1.71 -12.60 26.76
C SER A 48 -1.10 -11.21 26.57
N THR A 49 -1.50 -10.24 27.39
CA THR A 49 -0.91 -8.90 27.42
C THR A 49 0.55 -8.97 27.89
N LEU A 50 0.84 -9.74 28.93
CA LEU A 50 2.19 -9.91 29.44
C LEU A 50 3.10 -10.57 28.39
N MET A 51 2.61 -11.63 27.74
CA MET A 51 3.32 -12.26 26.63
C MET A 51 3.54 -11.30 25.46
N GLY A 52 2.57 -10.43 25.15
CA GLY A 52 2.71 -9.38 24.14
C GLY A 52 3.79 -8.35 24.47
N LEU A 53 3.98 -8.02 25.75
CA LEU A 53 5.03 -7.12 26.24
C LEU A 53 6.41 -7.79 26.16
N ILE A 54 6.53 -9.04 26.61
CA ILE A 54 7.78 -9.83 26.53
C ILE A 54 8.25 -9.96 25.07
N THR A 55 7.31 -10.19 24.15
CA THR A 55 7.61 -10.40 22.72
C THR A 55 7.80 -9.10 21.93
N GLY A 56 7.57 -7.93 22.53
CA GLY A 56 7.64 -6.63 21.83
C GLY A 56 6.50 -6.38 20.82
N LEU A 57 5.45 -7.20 20.88
CA LEU A 57 4.21 -6.98 20.12
C LEU A 57 3.42 -5.80 20.70
N LEU A 58 3.48 -5.62 22.02
CA LEU A 58 2.91 -4.50 22.76
C LEU A 58 4.01 -3.66 23.41
N ARG A 59 3.75 -2.38 23.66
CA ARG A 59 4.60 -1.53 24.51
C ARG A 59 4.00 -1.35 25.89
N PRO A 60 4.82 -1.24 26.94
CA PRO A 60 4.31 -0.87 28.25
C PRO A 60 3.75 0.55 28.24
N THR A 61 2.67 0.76 29.01
CA THR A 61 2.18 2.11 29.37
C THR A 61 3.06 2.67 30.49
N THR A 62 3.45 1.82 31.44
CA THR A 62 4.31 2.17 32.58
C THR A 62 5.32 1.05 32.86
N GLY A 63 6.37 1.38 33.61
CA GLY A 63 7.43 0.44 33.98
C GLY A 63 8.36 0.09 32.83
N SER A 64 9.17 -0.95 33.04
CA SER A 64 10.14 -1.40 32.04
C SER A 64 10.24 -2.92 31.98
N ILE A 65 10.65 -3.41 30.82
CA ILE A 65 10.92 -4.82 30.57
C ILE A 65 12.19 -4.96 29.73
N THR A 66 13.06 -5.87 30.13
CA THR A 66 14.26 -6.26 29.38
C THR A 66 14.20 -7.75 29.10
N VAL A 67 14.56 -8.12 27.88
CA VAL A 67 14.59 -9.50 27.39
C VAL A 67 15.99 -9.78 26.84
N PHE A 68 16.71 -10.71 27.47
CA PHE A 68 18.14 -10.97 27.24
C PHE A 68 19.00 -9.71 27.30
N GLY A 69 18.69 -8.79 28.22
CA GLY A 69 19.40 -7.51 28.41
C GLY A 69 18.94 -6.39 27.48
N ASP A 70 18.17 -6.69 26.44
CA ASP A 70 17.67 -5.71 25.49
C ASP A 70 16.22 -5.30 25.80
N ARG A 71 15.88 -4.03 25.56
CA ARG A 71 14.47 -3.62 25.58
C ARG A 71 13.78 -4.15 24.32
N PRO A 72 12.58 -4.76 24.43
CA PRO A 72 11.74 -5.09 23.27
C PRO A 72 11.34 -3.82 22.51
N THR A 73 12.23 -3.35 21.63
CA THR A 73 11.94 -2.26 20.71
C THR A 73 11.21 -2.85 19.52
N GLY A 74 10.22 -2.17 18.95
CA GLY A 74 9.35 -2.71 17.90
C GLY A 74 10.02 -3.11 16.55
N ARG A 75 11.32 -3.41 16.56
CA ARG A 75 12.20 -3.91 15.50
C ARG A 75 12.02 -5.39 15.17
N GLY A 76 11.06 -6.07 15.79
CA GLY A 76 10.78 -7.50 15.60
C GLY A 76 11.09 -8.29 16.88
N LEU A 77 10.75 -9.57 16.90
CA LEU A 77 11.06 -10.45 18.03
C LEU A 77 12.57 -10.57 18.23
N HIS A 78 13.02 -10.56 19.48
CA HIS A 78 14.43 -10.75 19.81
C HIS A 78 14.92 -12.12 19.28
N PRO A 79 16.10 -12.25 18.64
CA PRO A 79 16.55 -13.51 18.02
C PRO A 79 16.70 -14.71 18.98
N ALA A 80 16.79 -14.42 20.29
CA ALA A 80 16.82 -15.44 21.34
C ALA A 80 15.43 -15.78 21.92
N VAL A 81 14.35 -15.30 21.32
CA VAL A 81 12.97 -15.59 21.75
C VAL A 81 12.19 -16.16 20.58
N SER A 82 11.39 -17.18 20.86
CA SER A 82 10.41 -17.72 19.93
C SER A 82 9.02 -17.63 20.57
N TYR A 83 8.00 -17.31 19.77
CA TYR A 83 6.65 -17.12 20.26
C TYR A 83 5.63 -17.89 19.44
N LEU A 84 4.88 -18.75 20.11
CA LEU A 84 3.72 -19.42 19.55
C LEU A 84 2.44 -18.72 20.01
N ALA A 85 1.86 -17.89 19.15
CA ALA A 85 0.61 -17.21 19.44
C ALA A 85 -0.57 -18.20 19.58
N GLN A 86 -1.48 -17.93 20.51
CA GLN A 86 -2.66 -18.77 20.75
C GLN A 86 -3.51 -19.02 19.49
N GLN A 87 -3.76 -17.96 18.72
CA GLN A 87 -4.59 -17.99 17.51
C GLN A 87 -3.86 -18.59 16.29
N LYS A 88 -2.55 -18.84 16.39
CA LYS A 88 -1.70 -19.41 15.31
C LYS A 88 -2.00 -18.73 13.96
N PRO A 89 -1.76 -17.41 13.82
CA PRO A 89 -2.23 -16.62 12.68
C PRO A 89 -1.38 -16.88 11.43
N LEU A 90 -1.44 -18.11 10.91
CA LEU A 90 -0.78 -18.56 9.70
C LEU A 90 -1.51 -18.01 8.47
N TYR A 91 -0.76 -17.81 7.37
CA TYR A 91 -1.35 -17.51 6.06
C TYR A 91 -2.11 -18.76 5.58
N GLN A 92 -3.44 -18.68 5.54
CA GLN A 92 -4.29 -19.85 5.26
C GLN A 92 -4.19 -20.30 3.80
N GLU A 93 -3.90 -19.36 2.90
CA GLU A 93 -3.72 -19.57 1.47
C GLU A 93 -2.35 -20.19 1.09
N PHE A 94 -1.41 -20.28 2.04
CA PHE A 94 -0.11 -20.88 1.80
C PHE A 94 -0.18 -22.39 1.97
N THR A 95 0.64 -23.11 1.21
CA THR A 95 0.92 -24.51 1.51
C THR A 95 1.83 -24.64 2.73
N VAL A 96 1.93 -25.84 3.29
CA VAL A 96 2.86 -26.13 4.39
C VAL A 96 4.31 -25.88 3.94
N ALA A 97 4.67 -26.29 2.73
CA ALA A 97 5.99 -26.00 2.15
C ALA A 97 6.26 -24.49 2.04
N GLU A 98 5.28 -23.70 1.58
CA GLU A 98 5.39 -22.25 1.48
C GLU A 98 5.50 -21.59 2.87
N THR A 99 4.81 -22.17 3.86
CA THR A 99 4.87 -21.72 5.25
C THR A 99 6.26 -21.96 5.84
N LEU A 100 6.87 -23.13 5.62
CA LEU A 100 8.24 -23.40 6.03
C LEU A 100 9.25 -22.53 5.27
N ALA A 101 9.05 -22.31 3.97
CA ALA A 101 9.87 -21.40 3.18
C ALA A 101 9.80 -19.95 3.68
N PHE A 102 8.62 -19.51 4.15
CA PHE A 102 8.46 -18.22 4.82
C PHE A 102 9.34 -18.15 6.08
N GLY A 103 9.28 -19.16 6.94
CA GLY A 103 10.14 -19.26 8.13
C GLY A 103 11.62 -19.20 7.77
N ALA A 104 12.05 -20.01 6.80
CA ALA A 104 13.43 -20.05 6.32
C ALA A 104 13.97 -18.70 5.82
N ARG A 105 13.13 -17.89 5.18
CA ARG A 105 13.54 -16.60 4.60
C ARG A 105 13.47 -15.43 5.59
N THR A 106 12.72 -15.57 6.68
CA THR A 106 12.47 -14.47 7.63
C THR A 106 13.18 -14.67 8.95
N ASN A 107 13.40 -15.92 9.37
CA ASN A 107 14.01 -16.26 10.63
C ASN A 107 15.53 -16.48 10.50
N PRO A 108 16.39 -15.65 11.14
CA PRO A 108 17.84 -15.82 11.09
C PRO A 108 18.35 -17.11 11.74
N THR A 109 17.55 -17.73 12.62
CA THR A 109 17.93 -18.91 13.41
C THR A 109 17.19 -20.16 12.94
N TRP A 110 16.74 -20.16 11.68
CA TRP A 110 15.97 -21.24 11.08
C TRP A 110 16.72 -22.58 11.09
N ASP A 111 15.98 -23.67 11.26
CA ASP A 111 16.46 -25.04 11.08
C ASP A 111 15.45 -25.82 10.26
N GLN A 112 15.82 -26.03 9.00
CA GLN A 112 14.97 -26.69 8.02
C GLN A 112 14.63 -28.12 8.45
N HIS A 113 15.62 -28.88 8.91
CA HIS A 113 15.44 -30.28 9.26
C HIS A 113 14.54 -30.44 10.49
N HIS A 114 14.69 -29.59 11.50
CA HIS A 114 13.81 -29.61 12.67
C HIS A 114 12.36 -29.28 12.30
N ALA A 115 12.17 -28.27 11.44
CA ALA A 115 10.85 -27.84 11.00
C ALA A 115 10.15 -28.93 10.16
N GLU A 116 10.86 -29.55 9.21
CA GLU A 116 10.35 -30.66 8.40
C GLU A 116 9.98 -31.86 9.26
N HIS A 117 10.86 -32.25 10.20
CA HIS A 117 10.60 -33.36 11.12
C HIS A 117 9.34 -33.14 11.97
N LEU A 118 9.07 -31.91 12.45
CA LEU A 118 7.84 -31.61 13.20
C LEU A 118 6.57 -31.74 12.36
N VAL A 119 6.65 -31.43 11.06
CA VAL A 119 5.56 -31.55 10.10
C VAL A 119 5.32 -33.01 9.71
N GLU A 120 6.40 -33.76 9.47
CA GLU A 120 6.37 -35.19 9.17
C GLU A 120 5.77 -36.01 10.32
N GLN A 121 6.19 -35.73 11.56
CA GLN A 121 5.61 -36.36 12.76
C GLN A 121 4.10 -36.11 12.93
N ALA A 122 3.60 -35.04 12.34
CA ALA A 122 2.18 -34.70 12.34
C ALA A 122 1.41 -35.30 11.16
N ALA A 123 2.07 -36.07 10.29
CA ALA A 123 1.55 -36.62 9.04
C ALA A 123 0.87 -35.55 8.17
N VAL A 124 1.46 -34.36 8.10
CA VAL A 124 0.92 -33.23 7.32
C VAL A 124 1.60 -33.17 5.95
N PRO A 125 0.85 -33.27 4.84
CA PRO A 125 1.44 -33.16 3.50
C PRO A 125 2.01 -31.76 3.23
N MET A 126 3.21 -31.69 2.64
CA MET A 126 3.87 -30.43 2.29
C MET A 126 3.06 -29.56 1.30
N GLY A 127 2.26 -30.20 0.44
CA GLY A 127 1.39 -29.51 -0.54
C GLY A 127 0.04 -29.06 0.02
N ALA A 128 -0.34 -29.45 1.23
CA ALA A 128 -1.63 -29.09 1.80
C ALA A 128 -1.70 -27.59 2.12
N ALA A 129 -2.82 -26.94 1.80
CA ALA A 129 -3.07 -25.55 2.18
C ALA A 129 -3.30 -25.46 3.70
N VAL A 130 -2.74 -24.44 4.36
CA VAL A 130 -2.84 -24.29 5.82
C VAL A 130 -4.30 -24.15 6.29
N GLY A 131 -5.16 -23.55 5.46
CA GLY A 131 -6.59 -23.43 5.73
C GLY A 131 -7.32 -24.76 5.86
N THR A 132 -6.86 -25.83 5.21
CA THR A 132 -7.52 -27.15 5.24
C THR A 132 -7.04 -28.05 6.38
N LEU A 133 -6.02 -27.62 7.13
CA LEU A 133 -5.45 -28.40 8.22
C LEU A 133 -6.36 -28.41 9.46
N SER A 134 -6.36 -29.55 10.16
CA SER A 134 -6.99 -29.66 11.48
C SER A 134 -6.31 -28.75 12.51
N GLY A 135 -6.98 -28.44 13.62
CA GLY A 135 -6.40 -27.59 14.67
C GLY A 135 -5.10 -28.14 15.25
N GLY A 136 -4.97 -29.47 15.38
CA GLY A 136 -3.74 -30.14 15.82
C GLY A 136 -2.61 -30.02 14.80
N GLN A 137 -2.90 -30.30 13.53
CA GLN A 137 -1.94 -30.16 12.42
C GLN A 137 -1.44 -28.72 12.29
N ARG A 138 -2.36 -27.74 12.36
CA ARG A 138 -2.01 -26.31 12.35
C ARG A 138 -1.10 -25.92 13.52
N THR A 139 -1.29 -26.55 14.68
CA THR A 139 -0.42 -26.32 15.85
C THR A 139 0.99 -26.82 15.60
N ARG A 140 1.14 -27.99 14.97
CA ARG A 140 2.45 -28.56 14.62
C ARG A 140 3.19 -27.72 13.59
N VAL A 141 2.49 -27.24 12.55
CA VAL A 141 3.06 -26.30 11.56
C VAL A 141 3.44 -24.97 12.22
N ALA A 142 2.61 -24.43 13.12
CA ALA A 142 2.94 -23.20 13.83
C ALA A 142 4.13 -23.37 14.80
N LEU A 143 4.28 -24.54 15.42
CA LEU A 143 5.46 -24.89 16.23
C LEU A 143 6.73 -24.96 15.38
N ALA A 144 6.64 -25.49 14.15
CA ALA A 144 7.77 -25.51 13.22
C ALA A 144 8.28 -24.10 12.86
N LEU A 145 7.41 -23.08 12.93
CA LEU A 145 7.77 -21.67 12.75
C LEU A 145 8.37 -21.02 14.00
N ALA A 146 8.33 -21.67 15.15
CA ALA A 146 8.90 -21.18 16.40
C ALA A 146 10.13 -22.05 16.77
N PRO A 147 11.21 -22.01 15.97
CA PRO A 147 12.37 -22.86 16.22
C PRO A 147 12.96 -22.57 17.60
N GLU A 148 13.66 -23.55 18.18
CA GLU A 148 14.43 -23.31 19.40
C GLU A 148 15.34 -22.09 19.22
N ALA A 149 15.11 -21.07 20.04
CA ALA A 149 15.84 -19.81 20.00
C ALA A 149 17.36 -20.03 19.99
N ALA A 150 18.12 -19.21 19.26
CA ALA A 150 19.57 -19.40 19.14
C ALA A 150 20.33 -19.42 20.49
N ALA A 151 19.80 -18.79 21.54
CA ALA A 151 20.33 -18.91 22.89
C ALA A 151 20.28 -20.35 23.42
N ALA A 152 19.22 -21.11 23.11
CA ALA A 152 19.11 -22.53 23.43
C ALA A 152 20.16 -23.37 22.69
N ARG A 153 20.47 -23.04 21.43
CA ARG A 153 21.48 -23.78 20.65
C ARG A 153 22.91 -23.51 21.10
N ARG A 154 23.27 -22.23 21.33
CA ARG A 154 24.60 -21.85 21.83
C ARG A 154 24.88 -22.46 23.21
N ALA A 155 23.85 -22.54 24.05
CA ALA A 155 23.96 -23.10 25.38
C ALA A 155 23.82 -24.63 25.43
N ALA A 156 23.21 -25.25 24.40
CA ALA A 156 23.16 -26.72 24.25
C ALA A 156 24.43 -27.31 23.61
N GLY A 157 25.37 -26.48 23.13
CA GLY A 157 26.64 -26.96 22.56
C GLY A 157 26.48 -27.90 21.36
N ARG A 158 25.33 -27.87 20.66
CA ARG A 158 25.05 -28.73 19.50
C ARG A 158 25.58 -28.06 18.21
N PRO A 159 26.65 -28.57 17.57
CA PRO A 159 26.84 -28.34 16.14
C PRO A 159 25.70 -29.07 15.41
N GLY A 160 25.28 -28.56 14.25
CA GLY A 160 24.22 -29.20 13.45
C GLY A 160 24.51 -30.69 13.19
N PRO A 161 23.48 -31.54 13.03
CA PRO A 161 23.69 -32.97 12.93
C PRO A 161 24.35 -33.32 11.59
N ALA A 162 25.47 -34.01 11.65
CA ALA A 162 25.95 -34.88 10.58
C ALA A 162 25.46 -36.30 10.87
N GLY A 163 24.47 -36.77 10.11
CA GLY A 163 24.09 -38.19 10.01
C GLY A 163 23.36 -38.81 11.22
N PRO A 164 22.65 -39.94 10.99
CA PRO A 164 21.67 -40.45 11.94
C PRO A 164 22.34 -41.27 13.03
N ARG A 165 21.99 -40.97 14.29
CA ARG A 165 22.12 -41.92 15.39
C ARG A 165 20.88 -41.85 16.26
N ASP A 166 20.17 -42.97 16.25
CA ASP A 166 19.09 -43.31 17.16
C ASP A 166 19.48 -43.07 18.62
N ARG A 167 18.58 -42.42 19.35
CA ARG A 167 18.19 -42.83 20.71
C ARG A 167 16.94 -42.05 21.13
N ALA A 168 15.89 -42.82 21.35
CA ALA A 168 14.57 -42.38 21.74
C ALA A 168 14.57 -41.64 23.09
N ALA A 169 13.85 -40.53 23.14
CA ALA A 169 13.22 -40.03 24.36
C ALA A 169 11.72 -39.93 24.08
N ARG A 170 10.99 -41.01 24.42
CA ARG A 170 9.53 -41.00 24.50
C ARG A 170 9.15 -40.11 25.68
N ALA A 171 8.57 -38.94 25.40
CA ALA A 171 7.67 -38.27 26.32
C ALA A 171 6.25 -38.53 25.80
N ASP A 172 5.53 -39.40 26.51
CA ASP A 172 4.16 -39.80 26.21
C ASP A 172 3.23 -38.59 26.44
N HIS A 173 2.64 -38.07 25.37
CA HIS A 173 1.51 -37.13 25.45
C HIS A 173 0.22 -37.92 25.30
N ARG A 174 -0.18 -38.60 26.37
CA ARG A 174 -1.55 -39.11 26.52
C ARG A 174 -2.29 -38.25 27.53
N GLY A 175 -3.43 -37.70 27.09
CA GLY A 175 -4.44 -37.12 27.97
C GLY A 175 -4.16 -35.71 28.50
N ALA A 176 -4.17 -34.70 27.64
CA ALA A 176 -4.39 -33.32 28.08
C ALA A 176 -5.59 -32.75 27.31
N ASP A 177 -6.68 -32.50 28.04
CA ASP A 177 -7.91 -31.86 27.57
C ASP A 177 -7.58 -30.55 26.81
N PRO A 178 -8.07 -30.34 25.57
CA PRO A 178 -7.71 -29.19 24.74
C PRO A 178 -8.16 -27.81 25.28
N ARG A 179 -8.86 -27.73 26.41
CA ARG A 179 -9.53 -26.50 26.84
C ARG A 179 -8.66 -25.51 27.63
N HIS A 180 -7.44 -25.84 28.09
CA HIS A 180 -6.77 -25.03 29.14
C HIS A 180 -5.32 -24.56 28.97
N HIS A 181 -4.67 -24.66 27.80
CA HIS A 181 -3.30 -24.10 27.64
C HIS A 181 -3.24 -22.90 26.68
N ARG A 182 -2.94 -21.72 27.25
CA ARG A 182 -2.75 -20.46 26.52
C ARG A 182 -1.27 -20.03 26.56
N GLY A 183 -0.62 -20.10 25.40
CA GLY A 183 0.65 -19.42 25.08
C GLY A 183 1.87 -19.94 25.85
N ALA A 184 2.74 -20.71 25.19
CA ALA A 184 4.03 -21.12 25.73
C ALA A 184 5.16 -20.26 25.15
N VAL A 185 6.00 -19.72 26.03
CA VAL A 185 7.32 -19.17 25.69
C VAL A 185 8.34 -20.23 26.13
N LEU A 186 9.10 -20.76 25.18
CA LEU A 186 10.18 -21.72 25.46
C LEU A 186 11.51 -20.96 25.50
N ALA A 187 12.03 -20.71 26.70
CA ALA A 187 13.39 -20.23 26.92
C ALA A 187 14.18 -21.32 27.65
N ARG A 188 15.23 -21.84 27.02
CA ARG A 188 16.18 -22.79 27.63
C ARG A 188 17.59 -22.35 27.23
N ALA A 189 18.57 -22.31 28.13
CA ALA A 189 19.97 -22.02 27.79
C ALA A 189 20.96 -22.60 28.83
N GLY A 190 21.50 -23.81 28.62
CA GLY A 190 22.33 -24.57 29.57
C GLY A 190 23.72 -24.01 29.97
N ARG A 191 24.21 -24.55 31.10
CA ARG A 191 25.47 -24.22 31.83
C ARG A 191 26.74 -24.23 30.98
N THR A 192 27.56 -23.18 31.12
CA THR A 192 28.96 -23.15 30.68
C THR A 192 29.87 -23.81 31.73
N ARG A 193 30.53 -24.93 31.38
CA ARG A 193 31.71 -25.40 32.12
C ARG A 193 32.91 -24.56 31.71
N ARG A 194 33.40 -23.69 32.61
CA ARG A 194 34.68 -23.00 32.47
C ARG A 194 35.82 -24.03 32.51
N ARG A 195 36.56 -24.18 31.41
CA ARG A 195 37.90 -24.80 31.44
C ARG A 195 38.89 -23.79 32.00
N VAL A 196 39.47 -24.11 33.16
CA VAL A 196 40.66 -23.45 33.70
C VAL A 196 41.85 -23.83 32.81
N ARG A 197 42.57 -22.84 32.28
CA ARG A 197 43.87 -23.02 31.60
C ARG A 197 44.98 -22.87 32.64
N PRO A 198 45.99 -23.77 32.72
CA PRO A 198 47.22 -23.47 33.43
C PRO A 198 48.17 -22.62 32.56
N PRO A 199 49.19 -21.97 33.16
CA PRO A 199 50.01 -20.96 32.49
C PRO A 199 51.13 -21.54 31.62
N ARG A 200 51.67 -20.64 30.79
CA ARG A 200 52.68 -20.83 29.74
C ARG A 200 54.03 -21.33 30.26
N ALA A 201 54.75 -22.07 29.42
CA ALA A 201 56.20 -22.10 29.40
C ALA A 201 56.71 -21.82 27.98
N ALA A 202 57.73 -20.96 27.89
CA ALA A 202 58.42 -20.56 26.68
C ALA A 202 59.65 -21.43 26.46
N ALA A 203 59.96 -21.76 25.20
CA ALA A 203 61.33 -22.09 24.78
C ALA A 203 61.49 -21.87 23.27
N ARG A 204 62.54 -21.13 22.93
CA ARG A 204 63.07 -20.84 21.59
C ARG A 204 63.85 -22.05 21.04
N GLY A 205 63.91 -22.21 19.71
CA GLY A 205 64.92 -23.04 19.04
C GLY A 205 64.66 -23.22 17.54
N PRO A 206 65.68 -23.21 16.65
CA PRO A 206 65.56 -22.73 15.28
C PRO A 206 65.30 -23.81 14.21
N ARG A 207 64.78 -23.35 13.06
CA ARG A 207 64.60 -24.10 11.81
C ARG A 207 65.92 -24.53 11.18
N PRO A 208 65.91 -25.61 10.38
CA PRO A 208 66.64 -25.62 9.13
C PRO A 208 65.74 -25.94 7.91
N ALA A 209 66.30 -25.58 6.76
CA ALA A 209 65.71 -25.55 5.44
C ALA A 209 65.68 -26.91 4.72
N GLY A 210 64.90 -26.98 3.65
CA GLY A 210 65.18 -27.87 2.52
C GLY A 210 64.00 -28.75 2.09
N GLY A 211 63.69 -28.73 0.78
CA GLY A 211 62.98 -29.83 0.14
C GLY A 211 61.79 -29.45 -0.75
N ARG A 212 62.08 -28.90 -1.94
CA ARG A 212 61.13 -28.89 -3.07
C ARG A 212 60.82 -30.33 -3.49
N ARG A 213 59.54 -30.71 -3.61
CA ARG A 213 59.09 -31.80 -4.52
C ARG A 213 57.78 -31.44 -5.22
N ARG A 214 57.79 -31.70 -6.54
CA ARG A 214 56.78 -31.44 -7.58
C ARG A 214 55.53 -32.34 -7.47
N PRO A 215 54.42 -32.01 -8.16
CA PRO A 215 53.11 -32.61 -7.94
C PRO A 215 52.87 -33.87 -8.79
N ALA A 216 52.16 -34.85 -8.23
CA ALA A 216 51.67 -36.01 -8.96
C ALA A 216 50.24 -35.77 -9.48
N ARG A 217 50.10 -35.76 -10.81
CA ARG A 217 48.83 -35.88 -11.54
C ARG A 217 48.15 -37.20 -11.18
N ARG A 218 46.86 -37.16 -10.81
CA ARG A 218 45.96 -38.33 -10.92
C ARG A 218 44.70 -37.99 -11.72
N ARG A 219 44.33 -38.98 -12.52
CA ARG A 219 43.45 -39.00 -13.69
C ARG A 219 41.98 -38.73 -13.34
N ARG A 220 41.30 -38.06 -14.27
CA ARG A 220 39.84 -37.90 -14.32
C ARG A 220 39.17 -39.17 -14.87
N HIS A 221 38.10 -39.61 -14.22
CA HIS A 221 37.00 -40.36 -14.84
C HIS A 221 35.68 -39.60 -14.56
N PRO A 222 34.70 -39.65 -15.47
CA PRO A 222 33.55 -38.73 -15.46
C PRO A 222 32.42 -39.27 -14.56
N ALA A 223 31.96 -38.44 -13.62
CA ALA A 223 30.77 -38.72 -12.83
C ALA A 223 29.51 -38.25 -13.57
N ARG A 224 28.52 -39.16 -13.63
CA ARG A 224 27.13 -38.95 -14.03
C ARG A 224 26.55 -37.67 -13.40
N ARG A 225 26.00 -36.80 -14.24
CA ARG A 225 25.12 -35.69 -13.86
C ARG A 225 23.78 -36.25 -13.38
N THR A 226 23.53 -36.26 -12.08
CA THR A 226 22.17 -36.14 -11.53
C THR A 226 22.04 -34.71 -10.99
N GLY A 227 21.16 -33.94 -11.61
CA GLY A 227 20.93 -32.54 -11.28
C GLY A 227 20.31 -32.40 -9.89
N THR A 228 21.11 -31.94 -8.94
CA THR A 228 20.63 -31.22 -7.76
C THR A 228 21.11 -29.78 -7.93
N GLY A 229 20.18 -28.87 -8.20
CA GLY A 229 20.48 -27.44 -8.29
C GLY A 229 21.01 -26.94 -6.94
N PRO A 230 21.94 -25.98 -6.92
CA PRO A 230 22.45 -25.46 -5.66
C PRO A 230 21.34 -24.66 -4.97
N HIS A 231 20.97 -25.11 -3.77
CA HIS A 231 20.21 -24.31 -2.82
C HIS A 231 20.98 -23.01 -2.56
N ALA A 232 20.56 -21.95 -3.23
CA ALA A 232 21.02 -20.61 -2.99
C ALA A 232 20.63 -20.23 -1.55
N GLN A 233 21.61 -20.31 -0.65
CA GLN A 233 21.59 -19.63 0.64
C GLN A 233 21.67 -18.12 0.37
N GLY A 234 20.54 -17.53 -0.01
CA GLY A 234 20.37 -16.08 -0.10
C GLY A 234 20.38 -15.49 1.30
N GLY A 235 21.25 -14.51 1.54
CA GLY A 235 21.46 -13.87 2.84
C GLY A 235 20.16 -13.38 3.51
N PRO A 236 20.08 -13.44 4.85
CA PRO A 236 18.84 -13.19 5.58
C PRO A 236 18.58 -11.69 5.68
N GLY A 237 17.40 -11.26 5.23
CA GLY A 237 16.82 -10.01 5.72
C GLY A 237 15.82 -9.33 4.80
N GLY A 238 16.19 -9.03 3.55
CA GLY A 238 15.36 -8.21 2.65
C GLY A 238 14.40 -9.00 1.76
N SER A 239 14.90 -10.11 1.17
CA SER A 239 14.16 -10.87 0.15
C SER A 239 12.94 -11.63 0.70
N GLY A 240 12.97 -12.06 1.96
CA GLY A 240 11.92 -12.91 2.53
C GLY A 240 10.54 -12.26 2.56
N MET A 241 10.43 -11.04 3.07
CA MET A 241 9.15 -10.33 3.13
C MET A 241 8.66 -9.85 1.76
N ILE A 242 9.58 -9.55 0.83
CA ILE A 242 9.22 -9.23 -0.56
C ILE A 242 8.60 -10.46 -1.22
N TRP A 243 9.19 -11.65 -1.02
CA TRP A 243 8.63 -12.90 -1.52
C TRP A 243 7.23 -13.19 -0.98
N VAL A 244 6.99 -13.02 0.33
CA VAL A 244 5.64 -13.19 0.92
C VAL A 244 4.64 -12.23 0.30
N SER A 245 5.02 -10.95 0.23
CA SER A 245 4.16 -9.89 -0.31
C SER A 245 3.79 -10.20 -1.76
N TRP A 246 4.79 -10.58 -2.58
CA TRP A 246 4.60 -10.98 -3.98
C TRP A 246 3.74 -12.23 -4.10
N ARG A 247 4.03 -13.30 -3.34
CA ARG A 247 3.30 -14.57 -3.41
C ARG A 247 1.82 -14.39 -3.09
N ARG A 248 1.52 -13.50 -2.15
CA ARG A 248 0.16 -13.17 -1.73
C ARG A 248 -0.57 -12.27 -2.72
N GLN A 249 0.13 -11.29 -3.29
CA GLN A 249 -0.44 -10.34 -4.25
C GLN A 249 -0.44 -10.87 -5.69
N ARG A 250 0.24 -11.99 -5.97
CA ARG A 250 0.34 -12.58 -7.31
C ARG A 250 -1.01 -12.69 -8.04
N PRO A 251 -2.12 -13.14 -7.43
CA PRO A 251 -3.42 -13.14 -8.11
C PRO A 251 -3.86 -11.74 -8.53
N GLN A 252 -3.73 -10.73 -7.65
CA GLN A 252 -4.07 -9.33 -7.95
C GLN A 252 -3.18 -8.76 -9.06
N LEU A 253 -1.88 -9.06 -9.04
CA LEU A 253 -0.93 -8.63 -10.07
C LEU A 253 -1.24 -9.26 -11.44
N ILE A 254 -1.61 -10.54 -11.46
CA ILE A 254 -2.05 -11.24 -12.68
C ILE A 254 -3.34 -10.61 -13.20
N THR A 255 -4.31 -10.31 -12.32
CA THR A 255 -5.54 -9.62 -12.71
C THR A 255 -5.25 -8.25 -13.31
N LEU A 256 -4.39 -7.44 -12.68
CA LEU A 256 -3.99 -6.13 -13.20
C LEU A 256 -3.31 -6.23 -14.57
N LEU A 257 -2.41 -7.22 -14.75
CA LEU A 257 -1.76 -7.46 -16.03
C LEU A 257 -2.76 -7.92 -17.10
N ALA A 258 -3.70 -8.81 -16.75
CA ALA A 258 -4.75 -9.25 -17.67
C ALA A 258 -5.66 -8.09 -18.10
N VAL A 259 -6.06 -7.24 -17.15
CA VAL A 259 -6.83 -6.00 -17.43
C VAL A 259 -6.04 -5.08 -18.37
N LEU A 260 -4.73 -4.93 -18.16
CA LEU A 260 -3.88 -4.14 -19.05
C LEU A 260 -3.83 -4.72 -20.47
N VAL A 261 -3.60 -6.03 -20.62
CA VAL A 261 -3.49 -6.67 -21.94
C VAL A 261 -4.81 -6.62 -22.69
N VAL A 262 -5.92 -6.98 -22.03
CA VAL A 262 -7.27 -6.94 -22.63
C VAL A 262 -7.67 -5.50 -22.95
N GLY A 263 -7.43 -4.57 -22.02
CA GLY A 263 -7.69 -3.15 -22.22
C GLY A 263 -6.89 -2.56 -23.38
N ALA A 264 -5.62 -2.92 -23.51
CA ALA A 264 -4.79 -2.49 -24.64
C ALA A 264 -5.34 -3.00 -25.98
N GLY A 265 -5.71 -4.28 -26.07
CA GLY A 265 -6.33 -4.85 -27.26
C GLY A 265 -7.65 -4.14 -27.63
N ALA A 266 -8.52 -3.92 -26.64
CA ALA A 266 -9.78 -3.21 -26.85
C ALA A 266 -9.56 -1.76 -27.32
N VAL A 267 -8.63 -1.02 -26.70
CA VAL A 267 -8.32 0.37 -27.07
C VAL A 267 -7.74 0.47 -28.49
N VAL A 268 -6.89 -0.48 -28.90
CA VAL A 268 -6.35 -0.54 -30.26
C VAL A 268 -7.48 -0.74 -31.28
N LEU A 269 -8.40 -1.68 -31.02
CA LEU A 269 -9.57 -1.92 -31.88
C LEU A 269 -10.49 -0.71 -31.95
N LEU A 270 -10.81 -0.10 -30.80
CA LEU A 270 -11.63 1.11 -30.73
C LEU A 270 -11.00 2.25 -31.53
N ARG A 271 -9.68 2.45 -31.42
CA ARG A 271 -8.99 3.49 -32.20
C ARG A 271 -9.00 3.21 -33.69
N SER A 272 -8.76 1.96 -34.12
CA SER A 272 -8.81 1.58 -35.53
C SER A 272 -10.18 1.87 -36.13
N ASN A 273 -11.25 1.35 -35.51
CA ASN A 273 -12.62 1.56 -35.96
C ASN A 273 -13.01 3.04 -36.00
N MET A 274 -12.54 3.82 -35.03
CA MET A 274 -12.82 5.26 -34.97
C MET A 274 -12.12 6.03 -36.09
N VAL A 275 -10.85 5.72 -36.36
CA VAL A 275 -10.10 6.33 -37.48
C VAL A 275 -10.75 5.97 -38.82
N ASP A 276 -11.19 4.72 -38.98
CA ASP A 276 -11.90 4.28 -40.19
C ASP A 276 -13.24 5.03 -40.37
N THR A 277 -13.97 5.28 -39.28
CA THR A 277 -15.20 6.09 -39.30
C THR A 277 -14.91 7.56 -39.66
N ILE A 278 -13.84 8.15 -39.12
CA ILE A 278 -13.43 9.52 -39.45
C ILE A 278 -13.07 9.62 -40.94
N ASN A 279 -12.36 8.63 -41.47
CA ASN A 279 -11.98 8.56 -42.88
C ASN A 279 -13.20 8.41 -43.80
N SER A 280 -14.13 7.50 -43.47
CA SER A 280 -15.31 7.23 -44.30
C SER A 280 -16.28 8.41 -44.36
N LEU A 281 -16.42 9.15 -43.26
CA LEU A 281 -17.22 10.38 -43.19
C LEU A 281 -16.48 11.62 -43.72
N GLN A 282 -15.24 11.48 -44.18
CA GLN A 282 -14.38 12.57 -44.68
C GLN A 282 -14.13 13.68 -43.65
N LEU A 283 -14.04 13.32 -42.37
CA LEU A 283 -13.90 14.27 -41.24
C LEU A 283 -12.44 14.55 -40.82
N ASN A 284 -11.46 14.12 -41.61
CA ASN A 284 -10.04 14.27 -41.29
C ASN A 284 -9.61 15.73 -40.99
N GLY A 285 -10.16 16.70 -41.73
CA GLY A 285 -9.91 18.13 -41.49
C GLY A 285 -10.45 18.62 -40.14
N CYS A 286 -11.58 18.07 -39.70
CA CYS A 286 -12.26 18.45 -38.45
C CYS A 286 -11.53 17.97 -37.18
N VAL A 287 -10.62 17.00 -37.30
CA VAL A 287 -9.83 16.53 -36.15
C VAL A 287 -8.89 17.63 -35.63
N THR A 288 -8.38 18.48 -36.53
CA THR A 288 -7.33 19.48 -36.23
C THR A 288 -7.76 20.93 -36.41
N ARG A 289 -8.80 21.21 -37.22
CA ARG A 289 -9.28 22.57 -37.48
C ARG A 289 -10.78 22.66 -37.26
N VAL A 290 -11.21 23.75 -36.64
CA VAL A 290 -12.63 24.06 -36.48
C VAL A 290 -13.14 24.72 -37.76
N GLY A 291 -14.17 24.14 -38.37
CA GLY A 291 -14.93 24.73 -39.48
C GLY A 291 -16.43 24.58 -39.24
N PRO A 292 -17.29 25.37 -39.90
CA PRO A 292 -18.75 25.31 -39.72
C PRO A 292 -19.32 23.91 -40.03
N GLU A 293 -18.75 23.22 -41.02
CA GLU A 293 -19.08 21.82 -41.36
C GLU A 293 -18.78 20.82 -40.22
N CYS A 294 -17.84 21.16 -39.32
CA CYS A 294 -17.43 20.30 -38.20
C CYS A 294 -18.29 20.48 -36.94
N LEU A 295 -18.98 21.62 -36.81
CA LEU A 295 -19.80 21.95 -35.64
C LEU A 295 -21.29 21.62 -35.88
N GLU A 296 -21.78 21.93 -37.07
CA GLU A 296 -23.21 21.84 -37.43
C GLU A 296 -23.49 20.93 -38.63
N GLY A 297 -22.45 20.32 -39.22
CA GLY A 297 -22.62 19.40 -40.34
C GLY A 297 -23.23 18.06 -39.93
N SER A 298 -24.11 17.52 -40.77
CA SER A 298 -24.75 16.21 -40.57
C SER A 298 -23.75 15.08 -40.31
N ARG A 299 -22.63 15.07 -41.04
CA ARG A 299 -21.53 14.08 -40.89
C ARG A 299 -20.90 14.09 -39.50
N ALA A 300 -20.69 15.27 -38.92
CA ALA A 300 -20.17 15.42 -37.56
C ALA A 300 -21.22 15.02 -36.51
N GLY A 301 -22.51 15.16 -36.84
CA GLY A 301 -23.62 14.59 -36.07
C GLY A 301 -23.59 13.05 -36.06
N ASP A 302 -23.40 12.43 -37.23
CA ASP A 302 -23.33 10.97 -37.37
C ASP A 302 -22.17 10.37 -36.57
N PHE A 303 -20.98 11.00 -36.64
CA PHE A 303 -19.84 10.59 -35.83
C PHE A 303 -20.14 10.67 -34.32
N ARG A 304 -20.72 11.78 -33.85
CA ARG A 304 -21.11 11.95 -32.45
C ARG A 304 -22.15 10.91 -32.04
N GLY A 305 -23.15 10.63 -32.86
CA GLY A 305 -24.15 9.60 -32.59
C GLY A 305 -23.54 8.21 -32.42
N ALA A 306 -22.51 7.89 -33.21
CA ALA A 306 -21.84 6.59 -33.18
C ALA A 306 -20.81 6.43 -32.05
N TRP A 307 -20.19 7.51 -31.56
CA TRP A 307 -19.01 7.42 -30.68
C TRP A 307 -19.11 8.14 -29.33
N THR A 308 -20.13 8.98 -29.10
CA THR A 308 -20.23 9.77 -27.86
C THR A 308 -20.25 8.90 -26.61
N THR A 309 -20.97 7.77 -26.66
CA THR A 309 -21.10 6.86 -25.51
C THR A 309 -19.75 6.24 -25.14
N GLU A 310 -19.03 5.75 -26.13
CA GLU A 310 -17.71 5.12 -25.99
C GLU A 310 -16.70 6.12 -25.45
N LEU A 311 -16.65 7.32 -26.04
CA LEU A 311 -15.75 8.40 -25.61
C LEU A 311 -16.01 8.79 -24.15
N ASN A 312 -17.28 8.98 -23.77
CA ASN A 312 -17.67 9.28 -22.39
C ASN A 312 -17.30 8.14 -21.43
N LEU A 313 -17.51 6.89 -21.83
CA LEU A 313 -17.13 5.71 -21.04
C LEU A 313 -15.62 5.64 -20.84
N GLY A 314 -14.83 5.98 -21.87
CA GLY A 314 -13.38 6.09 -21.81
C GLY A 314 -12.90 7.13 -20.78
N GLN A 315 -13.49 8.32 -20.79
CA GLN A 315 -13.19 9.35 -19.81
C GLN A 315 -13.56 8.92 -18.39
N ALA A 316 -14.77 8.39 -18.21
CA ALA A 316 -15.24 7.88 -16.92
C ALA A 316 -14.32 6.78 -16.37
N ALA A 317 -13.81 5.89 -17.22
CA ALA A 317 -12.88 4.84 -16.84
C ALA A 317 -11.57 5.40 -16.28
N ILE A 318 -10.95 6.40 -16.92
CA ILE A 318 -9.74 7.06 -16.38
C ILE A 318 -10.04 7.72 -15.04
N LEU A 319 -11.19 8.40 -14.92
CA LEU A 319 -11.57 9.10 -13.69
C LEU A 319 -11.84 8.15 -12.52
N ALA A 320 -12.35 6.95 -12.79
CA ALA A 320 -12.64 5.94 -11.78
C ALA A 320 -11.38 5.17 -11.34
N LEU A 321 -10.37 5.04 -12.20
CA LEU A 321 -9.21 4.17 -11.98
C LEU A 321 -8.41 4.52 -10.70
N PRO A 322 -8.13 5.81 -10.37
CA PRO A 322 -7.56 6.18 -9.07
C PRO A 322 -8.36 5.65 -7.87
N ALA A 323 -9.70 5.83 -7.90
CA ALA A 323 -10.57 5.36 -6.82
C ALA A 323 -10.51 3.83 -6.69
N LEU A 324 -10.53 3.11 -7.81
CA LEU A 324 -10.42 1.65 -7.82
C LEU A 324 -9.08 1.17 -7.22
N ILE A 325 -7.98 1.86 -7.50
CA ILE A 325 -6.67 1.58 -6.88
C ILE A 325 -6.74 1.79 -5.36
N GLY A 326 -7.31 2.92 -4.91
CA GLY A 326 -7.49 3.18 -3.48
C GLY A 326 -8.33 2.11 -2.79
N VAL A 327 -9.45 1.72 -3.38
CA VAL A 327 -10.43 0.77 -2.82
C VAL A 327 -9.94 -0.68 -2.87
N PHE A 328 -9.41 -1.16 -4.00
CA PHE A 328 -9.10 -2.58 -4.19
C PHE A 328 -7.63 -2.93 -3.94
N ILE A 329 -6.73 -1.95 -3.94
CA ILE A 329 -5.30 -2.16 -3.69
C ILE A 329 -4.89 -1.52 -2.36
N GLY A 330 -5.14 -0.23 -2.16
CA GLY A 330 -4.73 0.52 -0.97
C GLY A 330 -5.42 0.05 0.32
N ALA A 331 -6.74 0.11 0.36
CA ALA A 331 -7.55 -0.22 1.54
C ALA A 331 -7.32 -1.64 2.10
N PRO A 332 -7.38 -2.72 1.31
CA PRO A 332 -7.19 -4.07 1.82
C PRO A 332 -5.73 -4.40 2.18
N LEU A 333 -4.74 -3.60 1.73
CA LEU A 333 -3.31 -3.91 1.86
C LEU A 333 -2.89 -4.26 3.30
N PHE A 334 -3.39 -3.47 4.25
CA PHE A 334 -3.15 -3.65 5.68
C PHE A 334 -4.39 -4.10 6.43
N ALA A 335 -5.59 -3.62 6.07
CA ALA A 335 -6.83 -3.95 6.77
C ALA A 335 -7.02 -5.46 6.89
N ARG A 336 -6.82 -6.21 5.80
CA ARG A 336 -6.98 -7.67 5.78
C ARG A 336 -6.02 -8.41 6.71
N GLU A 337 -4.79 -7.94 6.88
CA GLU A 337 -3.83 -8.56 7.82
C GLU A 337 -4.02 -8.17 9.27
N LEU A 338 -4.51 -6.96 9.51
CA LEU A 338 -4.86 -6.54 10.85
C LEU A 338 -6.12 -7.28 11.33
N GLU A 339 -7.08 -7.48 10.44
CA GLU A 339 -8.31 -8.25 10.66
C GLU A 339 -8.01 -9.75 10.92
N GLN A 340 -7.14 -10.36 10.12
CA GLN A 340 -6.75 -11.77 10.27
C GLN A 340 -5.66 -12.02 11.33
N GLY A 341 -5.01 -10.97 11.84
CA GLY A 341 -3.91 -11.09 12.81
C GLY A 341 -2.59 -11.64 12.25
N THR A 342 -2.47 -11.85 10.93
CA THR A 342 -1.30 -12.46 10.28
C THR A 342 -0.03 -11.61 10.38
N HIS A 343 -0.16 -10.30 10.61
CA HIS A 343 0.97 -9.42 10.92
C HIS A 343 1.75 -9.85 12.17
N VAL A 344 1.09 -10.50 13.14
CA VAL A 344 1.74 -11.05 14.35
C VAL A 344 2.77 -12.11 13.95
N LEU A 345 2.43 -12.97 12.98
CA LEU A 345 3.36 -14.00 12.52
C LEU A 345 4.63 -13.36 11.96
N ALA A 346 4.52 -12.35 11.10
CA ALA A 346 5.69 -11.64 10.56
C ALA A 346 6.57 -11.06 11.68
N PHE A 347 5.98 -10.37 12.66
CA PHE A 347 6.76 -9.76 13.75
C PHE A 347 7.44 -10.78 14.66
N THR A 348 6.88 -11.99 14.76
CA THR A 348 7.49 -13.10 15.51
C THR A 348 8.62 -13.81 14.77
N GLN A 349 8.76 -13.58 13.47
CA GLN A 349 9.86 -14.10 12.66
C GLN A 349 10.98 -13.06 12.48
N SER A 350 11.31 -12.27 13.52
CA SER A 350 12.36 -11.23 13.48
C SER A 350 12.16 -10.15 12.40
N VAL A 351 10.95 -9.98 11.85
CA VAL A 351 10.65 -8.93 10.87
C VAL A 351 10.26 -7.65 11.59
N SER A 352 10.95 -6.55 11.28
CA SER A 352 10.59 -5.23 11.80
C SER A 352 9.31 -4.68 11.17
N ARG A 353 8.58 -3.85 11.91
CA ARG A 353 7.37 -3.17 11.41
C ARG A 353 7.63 -2.35 10.14
N THR A 354 8.77 -1.64 10.08
CA THR A 354 9.15 -0.84 8.91
C THR A 354 9.43 -1.70 7.69
N ARG A 355 10.12 -2.83 7.86
CA ARG A 355 10.42 -3.76 6.75
C ARG A 355 9.15 -4.44 6.22
N TRP A 356 8.27 -4.86 7.14
CA TRP A 356 6.97 -5.43 6.78
C TRP A 356 6.10 -4.42 6.01
N MET A 357 6.08 -3.15 6.45
CA MET A 357 5.35 -2.09 5.77
C MET A 357 5.95 -1.76 4.40
N SER A 358 7.27 -1.55 4.31
CA SER A 358 7.93 -1.15 3.08
C SER A 358 7.84 -2.22 1.99
N SER A 359 7.99 -3.51 2.34
CA SER A 359 7.87 -4.59 1.36
C SER A 359 6.48 -4.63 0.73
N LYS A 360 5.44 -4.33 1.52
CA LYS A 360 4.05 -4.34 1.04
C LYS A 360 3.72 -3.15 0.17
N LEU A 361 4.13 -1.96 0.61
CA LEU A 361 3.91 -0.73 -0.14
C LEU A 361 4.60 -0.83 -1.51
N VAL A 362 5.86 -1.27 -1.56
CA VAL A 362 6.60 -1.37 -2.83
C VAL A 362 5.99 -2.40 -3.78
N VAL A 363 5.68 -3.61 -3.28
CA VAL A 363 5.15 -4.70 -4.14
C VAL A 363 3.72 -4.41 -4.63
N ALA A 364 2.93 -3.64 -3.89
CA ALA A 364 1.58 -3.24 -4.30
C ALA A 364 1.59 -2.00 -5.20
N LEU A 365 2.27 -0.93 -4.79
CA LEU A 365 2.16 0.39 -5.40
C LEU A 365 2.84 0.44 -6.77
N ALA A 366 4.05 -0.11 -6.90
CA ALA A 366 4.82 0.04 -8.12
C ALA A 366 4.11 -0.61 -9.34
N PRO A 367 3.63 -1.87 -9.27
CA PRO A 367 2.88 -2.44 -10.39
C PRO A 367 1.55 -1.75 -10.66
N ALA A 368 0.84 -1.31 -9.61
CA ALA A 368 -0.42 -0.58 -9.76
C ALA A 368 -0.24 0.74 -10.52
N LEU A 369 0.81 1.49 -10.21
CA LEU A 369 1.15 2.73 -10.93
C LEU A 369 1.57 2.48 -12.37
N VAL A 370 2.36 1.42 -12.63
CA VAL A 370 2.75 1.07 -14.01
C VAL A 370 1.51 0.74 -14.85
N VAL A 371 0.60 -0.08 -14.33
CA VAL A 371 -0.64 -0.45 -15.03
C VAL A 371 -1.55 0.77 -15.23
N LEU A 372 -1.68 1.63 -14.22
CA LEU A 372 -2.40 2.88 -14.31
C LEU A 372 -1.87 3.77 -15.43
N ILE A 373 -0.56 4.07 -15.40
CA ILE A 373 0.09 4.95 -16.37
C ILE A 373 -0.06 4.37 -17.78
N ALA A 374 0.10 3.06 -17.94
CA ALA A 374 -0.07 2.39 -19.22
C ALA A 374 -1.51 2.48 -19.75
N LEU A 375 -2.51 2.15 -18.91
CA LEU A 375 -3.93 2.25 -19.27
C LEU A 375 -4.34 3.69 -19.60
N GLN A 376 -3.91 4.65 -18.78
CA GLN A 376 -4.17 6.07 -19.02
C GLN A 376 -3.54 6.53 -20.33
N SER A 377 -2.30 6.15 -20.62
CA SER A 377 -1.61 6.50 -21.86
C SER A 377 -2.32 5.92 -23.08
N LEU A 378 -2.77 4.66 -22.99
CA LEU A 378 -3.55 3.99 -24.04
C LEU A 378 -4.87 4.69 -24.30
N VAL A 379 -5.67 4.96 -23.26
CA VAL A 379 -6.97 5.63 -23.43
C VAL A 379 -6.77 7.06 -23.94
N SER A 380 -5.77 7.79 -23.42
CA SER A 380 -5.44 9.14 -23.90
C SER A 380 -5.03 9.14 -25.39
N TRP A 381 -4.26 8.13 -25.81
CA TRP A 381 -3.88 7.93 -27.21
C TRP A 381 -5.08 7.63 -28.11
N TRP A 382 -6.06 6.86 -27.62
CA TRP A 382 -7.31 6.64 -28.34
C TRP A 382 -8.16 7.92 -28.41
N LEU A 383 -8.45 8.57 -27.28
CA LEU A 383 -9.23 9.81 -27.24
C LEU A 383 -8.60 10.90 -28.13
N SER A 384 -7.27 10.92 -28.23
CA SER A 384 -6.55 11.88 -29.07
C SER A 384 -6.84 11.74 -30.57
N ALA A 385 -7.27 10.57 -31.04
CA ALA A 385 -7.58 10.34 -32.45
C ALA A 385 -8.90 11.03 -32.88
N ALA A 386 -9.82 11.28 -31.95
CA ALA A 386 -11.02 12.06 -32.22
C ALA A 386 -10.72 13.57 -32.35
N GLY A 387 -9.60 14.06 -31.78
CA GLY A 387 -9.24 15.47 -31.79
C GLY A 387 -10.39 16.37 -31.33
N LEU A 388 -10.71 17.39 -32.13
CA LEU A 388 -11.81 18.34 -31.87
C LEU A 388 -13.22 17.76 -32.11
N LEU A 389 -13.35 16.56 -32.66
CA LEU A 389 -14.65 15.85 -32.74
C LEU A 389 -14.99 15.13 -31.42
N GLY A 390 -13.98 14.93 -30.57
CA GLY A 390 -14.10 14.23 -29.30
C GLY A 390 -14.14 15.16 -28.10
N PRO A 391 -13.83 14.64 -26.90
CA PRO A 391 -13.96 15.39 -25.65
C PRO A 391 -13.11 16.67 -25.57
N ARG A 392 -12.03 16.78 -26.36
CA ARG A 392 -11.18 17.98 -26.43
C ARG A 392 -11.92 19.22 -26.94
N SER A 393 -13.03 19.06 -27.65
CA SER A 393 -13.88 20.18 -28.06
C SER A 393 -14.37 21.03 -26.89
N SER A 394 -14.51 20.44 -25.71
CA SER A 394 -14.94 21.13 -24.49
C SER A 394 -13.80 21.81 -23.71
N GLY A 395 -12.55 21.70 -24.20
CA GLY A 395 -11.35 22.27 -23.60
C GLY A 395 -10.80 21.48 -22.40
N SER A 396 -9.52 21.73 -22.04
CA SER A 396 -8.83 21.04 -20.95
C SER A 396 -9.47 21.22 -19.57
N PHE A 397 -10.18 22.33 -19.34
CA PHE A 397 -10.78 22.66 -18.05
C PHE A 397 -12.19 22.10 -17.84
N HIS A 398 -12.78 21.44 -18.84
CA HIS A 398 -14.03 20.71 -18.64
C HIS A 398 -13.84 19.68 -17.51
N PHE A 399 -14.81 19.59 -16.59
CA PHE A 399 -14.66 18.78 -15.36
C PHE A 399 -14.32 17.30 -15.60
N LEU A 400 -14.73 16.75 -16.75
CA LEU A 400 -14.35 15.39 -17.17
C LEU A 400 -12.95 15.31 -17.81
N ASN A 401 -12.45 16.39 -18.42
CA ASN A 401 -11.14 16.47 -19.06
C ASN A 401 -10.01 16.81 -18.06
N PHE A 402 -10.30 17.68 -17.10
CA PHE A 402 -9.31 18.12 -16.12
C PHE A 402 -8.74 16.94 -15.30
N GLY A 403 -9.56 15.93 -15.01
CA GLY A 403 -9.13 14.76 -14.25
C GLY A 403 -8.42 13.67 -15.05
N ILE A 404 -8.22 13.82 -16.37
CA ILE A 404 -7.63 12.80 -17.25
C ILE A 404 -6.34 13.25 -17.95
N GLU A 405 -6.05 14.56 -17.96
CA GLU A 405 -4.88 15.12 -18.64
C GLU A 405 -3.66 15.29 -17.71
N HIS A 406 -2.47 15.27 -18.30
CA HIS A 406 -1.20 15.55 -17.64
C HIS A 406 -0.92 14.71 -16.37
N ALA A 407 -0.40 15.35 -15.32
CA ALA A 407 0.08 14.70 -14.10
C ALA A 407 -1.04 14.39 -13.08
N SER A 408 -2.21 15.01 -13.21
CA SER A 408 -3.32 14.90 -12.27
C SER A 408 -3.75 13.45 -11.99
N PRO A 409 -3.95 12.56 -12.97
CA PRO A 409 -4.48 11.22 -12.67
C PRO A 409 -3.50 10.35 -11.88
N VAL A 410 -2.20 10.53 -12.10
CA VAL A 410 -1.14 9.85 -11.33
C VAL A 410 -1.15 10.35 -9.88
N ALA A 411 -1.27 11.66 -9.68
CA ALA A 411 -1.36 12.25 -8.34
C ALA A 411 -2.63 11.79 -7.60
N HIS A 412 -3.77 11.76 -8.27
CA HIS A 412 -5.02 11.21 -7.74
C HIS A 412 -4.88 9.76 -7.32
N ALA A 413 -4.19 8.92 -8.11
CA ALA A 413 -4.01 7.51 -7.78
C ALA A 413 -3.04 7.30 -6.61
N LEU A 414 -1.96 8.09 -6.53
CA LEU A 414 -1.07 8.11 -5.38
C LEU A 414 -1.83 8.49 -4.10
N PHE A 415 -2.65 9.55 -4.18
CA PHE A 415 -3.50 9.98 -3.08
C PHE A 415 -4.52 8.91 -2.68
N ALA A 416 -5.27 8.34 -3.65
CA ALA A 416 -6.27 7.31 -3.38
C ALA A 416 -5.64 6.07 -2.76
N PHE A 417 -4.50 5.63 -3.26
CA PHE A 417 -3.72 4.54 -2.67
C PHE A 417 -3.31 4.86 -1.24
N ALA A 418 -2.68 6.03 -1.02
CA ALA A 418 -2.23 6.45 0.30
C ALA A 418 -3.39 6.55 1.31
N LEU A 419 -4.50 7.15 0.90
CA LEU A 419 -5.74 7.24 1.68
C LEU A 419 -6.26 5.86 2.03
N GLY A 420 -6.36 4.95 1.04
CA GLY A 420 -6.75 3.57 1.26
C GLY A 420 -5.86 2.88 2.28
N THR A 421 -4.54 2.96 2.12
CA THR A 421 -3.59 2.33 3.05
C THR A 421 -3.72 2.89 4.47
N PHE A 422 -3.89 4.20 4.61
CA PHE A 422 -4.05 4.87 5.90
C PHE A 422 -5.34 4.45 6.59
N VAL A 423 -6.48 4.56 5.88
CA VAL A 423 -7.79 4.16 6.40
C VAL A 423 -7.78 2.67 6.75
N GLY A 424 -7.15 1.82 5.94
CA GLY A 424 -7.03 0.38 6.21
C GLY A 424 -6.26 0.06 7.50
N VAL A 425 -5.21 0.81 7.81
CA VAL A 425 -4.47 0.68 9.08
C VAL A 425 -5.29 1.16 10.28
N VAL A 426 -6.07 2.23 10.11
CA VAL A 426 -6.88 2.83 11.18
C VAL A 426 -8.13 2.00 11.48
N SER A 427 -8.87 1.59 10.44
CA SER A 427 -10.16 0.89 10.60
C SER A 427 -9.99 -0.57 11.00
N ARG A 428 -8.88 -1.21 10.58
CA ARG A 428 -8.59 -2.64 10.78
C ARG A 428 -9.68 -3.59 10.27
N ARG A 429 -10.59 -3.08 9.43
CA ARG A 429 -11.70 -3.82 8.83
C ARG A 429 -11.74 -3.51 7.36
N THR A 430 -11.62 -4.55 6.53
CA THR A 430 -11.43 -4.38 5.10
C THR A 430 -12.60 -3.64 4.44
N LEU A 431 -13.84 -4.04 4.74
CA LEU A 431 -15.04 -3.42 4.14
C LEU A 431 -15.24 -1.96 4.58
N VAL A 432 -14.97 -1.64 5.85
CA VAL A 432 -15.02 -0.27 6.36
C VAL A 432 -13.93 0.58 5.69
N ALA A 433 -12.73 0.01 5.48
CA ALA A 433 -11.67 0.72 4.80
C ALA A 433 -12.04 1.07 3.36
N MET A 434 -12.59 0.10 2.60
CA MET A 434 -12.98 0.30 1.20
C MET A 434 -14.03 1.40 1.04
N THR A 435 -15.09 1.34 1.85
CA THR A 435 -16.20 2.32 1.81
C THR A 435 -15.74 3.72 2.19
N VAL A 436 -15.05 3.87 3.31
CA VAL A 436 -14.54 5.17 3.77
C VAL A 436 -13.53 5.74 2.77
N THR A 437 -12.68 4.90 2.16
CA THR A 437 -11.71 5.36 1.15
C THR A 437 -12.41 5.92 -0.07
N LEU A 438 -13.43 5.23 -0.59
CA LEU A 438 -14.19 5.71 -1.74
C LEU A 438 -14.89 7.04 -1.43
N SER A 439 -15.63 7.10 -0.32
CA SER A 439 -16.35 8.31 0.09
C SER A 439 -15.40 9.50 0.31
N ALA A 440 -14.32 9.30 1.06
CA ALA A 440 -13.36 10.37 1.34
C ALA A 440 -12.57 10.80 0.09
N PHE A 441 -12.19 9.87 -0.78
CA PHE A 441 -11.54 10.20 -2.06
C PHE A 441 -12.44 11.08 -2.91
N THR A 442 -13.71 10.69 -3.09
CA THR A 442 -14.68 11.45 -3.88
C THR A 442 -14.90 12.85 -3.29
N VAL A 443 -15.16 12.96 -1.99
CA VAL A 443 -15.38 14.25 -1.32
C VAL A 443 -14.16 15.17 -1.45
N VAL A 444 -12.97 14.67 -1.13
CA VAL A 444 -11.73 15.48 -1.21
C VAL A 444 -11.44 15.89 -2.64
N ARG A 445 -11.66 14.99 -3.61
CA ARG A 445 -11.46 15.29 -5.03
C ARG A 445 -12.36 16.41 -5.52
N PHE A 446 -13.66 16.34 -5.24
CA PHE A 446 -14.60 17.39 -5.63
C PHE A 446 -14.32 18.70 -4.90
N ALA A 447 -14.01 18.65 -3.60
CA ALA A 447 -13.71 19.86 -2.82
C ALA A 447 -12.45 20.57 -3.32
N LEU A 448 -11.39 19.83 -3.65
CA LEU A 448 -10.13 20.43 -4.11
C LEU A 448 -10.21 20.92 -5.55
N SER A 449 -11.00 20.28 -6.42
CA SER A 449 -11.18 20.73 -7.81
C SER A 449 -11.69 22.17 -7.90
N ASP A 450 -12.55 22.60 -6.98
CA ASP A 450 -13.04 23.99 -6.90
C ASP A 450 -11.97 24.97 -6.41
N VAL A 451 -11.09 24.53 -5.51
CA VAL A 451 -10.04 25.37 -4.92
C VAL A 451 -8.89 25.60 -5.91
N VAL A 452 -8.47 24.55 -6.63
CA VAL A 452 -7.32 24.60 -7.53
C VAL A 452 -7.45 25.69 -8.60
N GLY A 453 -8.65 25.87 -9.16
CA GLY A 453 -8.91 26.89 -10.18
C GLY A 453 -8.70 28.33 -9.69
N ARG A 454 -8.73 28.57 -8.37
CA ARG A 454 -8.55 29.90 -7.75
C ARG A 454 -7.10 30.22 -7.40
N LEU A 455 -6.20 29.24 -7.47
CA LEU A 455 -4.79 29.38 -7.06
C LEU A 455 -3.85 29.78 -8.20
N VAL A 456 -4.37 29.88 -9.43
CA VAL A 456 -3.58 30.12 -10.65
C VAL A 456 -3.85 31.54 -11.17
N PRO A 457 -2.85 32.23 -11.76
CA PRO A 457 -3.03 33.57 -12.30
C PRO A 457 -4.16 33.63 -13.32
N THR A 458 -4.99 34.66 -13.22
CA THR A 458 -6.14 34.88 -14.11
C THR A 458 -5.89 36.07 -15.02
N GLN A 459 -6.54 36.05 -16.18
CA GLN A 459 -6.64 37.18 -17.09
C GLN A 459 -8.06 37.74 -17.05
N ARG A 460 -8.19 39.06 -17.18
CA ARG A 460 -9.48 39.75 -17.19
C ARG A 460 -9.73 40.33 -18.58
N LEU A 461 -10.87 39.97 -19.16
CA LEU A 461 -11.39 40.57 -20.38
C LEU A 461 -12.62 41.40 -20.03
N GLU A 462 -12.70 42.59 -20.60
CA GLU A 462 -13.84 43.49 -20.46
C GLU A 462 -14.37 43.82 -21.87
N VAL A 463 -15.67 43.63 -22.08
CA VAL A 463 -16.35 43.93 -23.35
C VAL A 463 -17.53 44.86 -23.11
N ALA A 464 -17.95 45.60 -24.13
CA ALA A 464 -19.11 46.46 -24.00
C ALA A 464 -20.37 45.64 -23.74
N ALA A 465 -21.34 46.21 -23.02
CA ALA A 465 -22.60 45.54 -22.78
C ALA A 465 -23.33 45.26 -24.12
N GLY A 466 -23.52 43.98 -24.39
CA GLY A 466 -24.13 43.47 -25.61
C GLY A 466 -23.17 42.94 -26.67
N GLU A 467 -21.87 43.13 -26.48
CA GLU A 467 -20.87 42.32 -27.16
C GLU A 467 -20.76 40.94 -26.49
N SER A 468 -20.50 39.92 -27.29
CA SER A 468 -20.34 38.57 -26.74
C SER A 468 -18.94 38.40 -26.16
N LEU A 469 -18.85 37.84 -24.95
CA LEU A 469 -17.62 37.28 -24.38
C LEU A 469 -17.21 35.98 -25.10
N ALA A 470 -17.21 35.95 -26.43
CA ALA A 470 -16.90 34.76 -27.23
C ALA A 470 -15.50 34.21 -26.94
N GLU A 471 -14.55 35.08 -26.62
CA GLU A 471 -13.17 34.71 -26.27
C GLU A 471 -13.08 33.96 -24.91
N SER A 472 -14.11 34.05 -24.07
CA SER A 472 -14.24 33.23 -22.85
C SER A 472 -14.74 31.80 -23.12
N ARG A 473 -15.19 31.46 -24.34
CA ARG A 473 -15.79 30.14 -24.65
C ARG A 473 -14.81 29.10 -25.24
N GLY A 474 -13.61 29.52 -25.64
CA GLY A 474 -12.60 28.65 -26.25
C GLY A 474 -11.76 27.88 -25.23
N GLY A 475 -12.38 26.96 -24.47
CA GLY A 475 -11.67 26.06 -23.57
C GLY A 475 -11.04 26.69 -22.31
N ASN A 476 -11.26 27.98 -22.07
CA ASN A 476 -10.78 28.72 -20.90
C ASN A 476 -11.57 28.40 -19.63
N LEU A 477 -10.93 28.43 -18.46
CA LEU A 477 -11.61 28.25 -17.17
C LEU A 477 -12.13 29.60 -16.68
N ALA A 478 -13.45 29.80 -16.74
CA ALA A 478 -14.07 30.98 -16.13
C ALA A 478 -13.99 30.90 -14.60
N VAL A 479 -13.39 31.90 -13.97
CA VAL A 479 -13.24 32.01 -12.52
C VAL A 479 -14.29 32.95 -11.93
N GLU A 480 -14.53 34.08 -12.59
CA GLU A 480 -15.49 35.09 -12.15
C GLU A 480 -16.04 35.83 -13.38
N SER A 481 -17.33 36.16 -13.40
CA SER A 481 -17.90 37.08 -14.38
C SER A 481 -18.88 38.03 -13.70
N GLY A 482 -19.07 39.20 -14.29
CA GLY A 482 -19.96 40.21 -13.74
C GLY A 482 -20.11 41.44 -14.62
N TRP A 483 -20.76 42.45 -14.07
CA TRP A 483 -21.05 43.71 -14.75
C TRP A 483 -20.26 44.87 -14.16
N LEU A 484 -19.89 45.81 -15.03
CA LEU A 484 -19.30 47.07 -14.65
C LEU A 484 -20.20 48.22 -15.10
N ASP A 485 -20.26 49.25 -14.26
CA ASP A 485 -20.88 50.51 -14.62
C ASP A 485 -19.98 51.32 -15.58
N ALA A 486 -20.46 52.49 -16.01
CA ALA A 486 -19.71 53.38 -16.89
C ALA A 486 -18.40 53.90 -16.27
N ALA A 487 -18.28 53.87 -14.93
CA ALA A 487 -17.07 54.23 -14.19
C ALA A 487 -16.10 53.04 -14.00
N GLY A 488 -16.44 51.86 -14.53
CA GLY A 488 -15.64 50.65 -14.40
C GLY A 488 -15.75 49.98 -13.03
N GLN A 489 -16.70 50.37 -12.19
CA GLN A 489 -16.93 49.77 -10.87
C GLN A 489 -17.82 48.53 -10.98
N ARG A 490 -17.55 47.53 -10.12
CA ARG A 490 -18.34 46.30 -10.07
C ARG A 490 -19.76 46.58 -9.59
N VAL A 491 -20.74 46.18 -10.40
CA VAL A 491 -22.16 46.18 -10.01
C VAL A 491 -22.45 44.88 -9.29
N SER A 492 -23.10 44.93 -8.12
CA SER A 492 -23.47 43.72 -7.37
C SER A 492 -24.41 42.83 -8.20
N THR A 493 -24.31 41.51 -8.01
CA THR A 493 -25.09 40.53 -8.78
C THR A 493 -26.59 40.80 -8.71
N ASP A 494 -27.14 41.04 -7.51
CA ASP A 494 -28.57 41.33 -7.34
C ASP A 494 -29.02 42.59 -8.09
N ARG A 495 -28.19 43.64 -8.07
CA ARG A 495 -28.47 44.89 -8.77
C ARG A 495 -28.37 44.70 -10.27
N ALA A 496 -27.36 43.97 -10.73
CA ALA A 496 -27.20 43.67 -12.14
C ALA A 496 -28.34 42.82 -12.69
N ASP A 497 -28.79 41.82 -11.94
CA ASP A 497 -29.93 40.98 -12.31
C ASP A 497 -31.23 41.79 -12.34
N ALA A 498 -31.48 42.64 -11.35
CA ALA A 498 -32.65 43.53 -11.35
C ALA A 498 -32.67 44.47 -12.57
N LEU A 499 -31.53 45.09 -12.90
CA LEU A 499 -31.38 45.98 -14.06
C LEU A 499 -31.52 45.22 -15.39
N ALA A 500 -30.92 44.04 -15.49
CA ALA A 500 -31.01 43.20 -16.67
C ALA A 500 -32.44 42.67 -16.91
N GLN A 501 -33.17 42.34 -15.83
CA GLN A 501 -34.58 41.93 -15.87
C GLN A 501 -35.49 43.09 -16.24
N ALA A 502 -35.28 44.28 -15.68
CA ALA A 502 -36.01 45.49 -16.06
C ALA A 502 -35.82 45.84 -17.55
N CYS A 503 -34.67 45.49 -18.12
CA CYS A 503 -34.45 45.63 -19.55
C CYS A 503 -35.20 44.61 -20.43
N LYS A 504 -35.74 43.50 -19.90
CA LYS A 504 -36.42 42.48 -20.72
C LYS A 504 -37.80 42.90 -21.22
N THR A 505 -38.46 43.82 -20.53
CA THR A 505 -39.79 44.32 -20.90
C THR A 505 -39.79 45.83 -21.03
N THR A 506 -40.64 46.36 -21.91
CA THR A 506 -40.92 47.80 -22.01
C THR A 506 -41.79 48.24 -20.83
N ALA A 507 -41.93 49.56 -20.63
CA ALA A 507 -42.85 50.11 -19.63
C ALA A 507 -44.32 49.68 -19.86
N ALA A 508 -44.67 49.28 -21.09
CA ALA A 508 -45.97 48.74 -21.46
C ALA A 508 -46.10 47.21 -21.27
N GLY A 509 -45.09 46.56 -20.68
CA GLY A 509 -45.10 45.11 -20.43
C GLY A 509 -44.78 44.22 -21.64
N VAL A 510 -44.41 44.80 -22.79
CA VAL A 510 -44.05 44.05 -24.00
C VAL A 510 -42.61 43.53 -23.88
N ARG A 511 -42.39 42.25 -24.22
CA ARG A 511 -41.04 41.65 -24.20
C ARG A 511 -40.18 42.25 -25.31
N ARG A 512 -39.03 42.81 -24.95
CA ARG A 512 -38.05 43.36 -25.90
C ARG A 512 -37.41 42.25 -26.73
N THR A 513 -37.07 42.57 -27.98
CA THR A 513 -36.24 41.69 -28.82
C THR A 513 -34.81 41.60 -28.25
N GLN A 514 -34.00 40.65 -28.74
CA GLN A 514 -32.61 40.49 -28.31
C GLN A 514 -31.80 41.79 -28.50
N GLU A 515 -31.95 42.45 -29.65
CA GLU A 515 -31.24 43.70 -29.97
C GLU A 515 -31.69 44.86 -29.08
N GLU A 516 -33.00 44.99 -28.85
CA GLU A 516 -33.57 46.02 -27.97
C GLU A 516 -33.17 45.81 -26.51
N TRP A 517 -33.09 44.56 -26.06
CA TRP A 517 -32.59 44.21 -24.74
C TRP A 517 -31.11 44.59 -24.61
N LEU A 518 -30.28 44.25 -25.60
CA LEU A 518 -28.86 44.59 -25.60
C LEU A 518 -28.62 46.10 -25.57
N ALA A 519 -29.39 46.88 -26.34
CA ALA A 519 -29.31 48.33 -26.36
C ALA A 519 -29.79 49.00 -25.05
N CYS A 520 -30.61 48.32 -24.25
CA CYS A 520 -31.10 48.81 -22.96
C CYS A 520 -30.04 48.73 -21.86
N LEU A 521 -29.16 47.71 -21.89
CA LEU A 521 -28.21 47.42 -20.82
C LEU A 521 -27.23 48.57 -20.51
N PRO A 522 -26.53 49.20 -21.50
CA PRO A 522 -25.68 50.35 -21.22
C PRO A 522 -26.43 51.51 -20.56
N ARG A 523 -27.70 51.72 -20.94
CA ARG A 523 -28.54 52.82 -20.45
C ARG A 523 -29.08 52.59 -19.04
N SER A 524 -29.22 51.34 -18.62
CA SER A 524 -29.67 51.00 -17.26
C SER A 524 -28.55 51.06 -16.22
N GLY A 525 -27.31 51.35 -16.63
CA GLY A 525 -26.13 51.40 -15.77
C GLY A 525 -25.24 50.15 -15.86
N LEU A 526 -25.55 49.22 -16.76
CA LEU A 526 -24.73 48.05 -17.07
C LEU A 526 -23.91 48.33 -18.34
N ALA A 527 -22.77 49.02 -18.20
CA ALA A 527 -22.01 49.53 -19.34
C ALA A 527 -21.06 48.50 -19.96
N LYS A 528 -20.43 47.65 -19.15
CA LYS A 528 -19.52 46.59 -19.60
C LYS A 528 -19.80 45.28 -18.90
N GLN A 529 -19.45 44.19 -19.55
CA GLN A 529 -19.30 42.88 -18.92
C GLN A 529 -17.82 42.59 -18.72
N TYR A 530 -17.47 41.91 -17.63
CA TYR A 530 -16.14 41.34 -17.45
C TYR A 530 -16.20 39.84 -17.22
N ALA A 531 -15.17 39.16 -17.71
CA ALA A 531 -14.88 37.77 -17.38
C ALA A 531 -13.42 37.67 -16.96
N THR A 532 -13.20 36.98 -15.84
CA THR A 532 -11.89 36.61 -15.32
C THR A 532 -11.73 35.13 -15.58
N PHE A 533 -10.71 34.74 -16.33
CA PHE A 533 -10.50 33.35 -16.72
C PHE A 533 -9.03 32.94 -16.67
N VAL A 534 -8.79 31.64 -16.55
CA VAL A 534 -7.46 31.06 -16.77
C VAL A 534 -7.40 30.59 -18.24
N PRO A 535 -6.43 31.08 -19.03
CA PRO A 535 -6.28 30.67 -20.42
C PRO A 535 -5.94 29.18 -20.53
N GLU A 536 -6.47 28.48 -21.54
CA GLU A 536 -6.19 27.05 -21.77
C GLU A 536 -4.68 26.75 -21.91
N GLY A 537 -3.90 27.66 -22.51
CA GLY A 537 -2.43 27.53 -22.58
C GLY A 537 -1.72 27.48 -21.22
N HIS A 538 -2.39 27.90 -20.13
CA HIS A 538 -1.89 27.81 -18.75
C HIS A 538 -2.46 26.60 -17.99
N ALA A 539 -3.21 25.69 -18.64
CA ALA A 539 -3.80 24.52 -17.99
C ALA A 539 -2.75 23.65 -17.28
N TRP A 540 -1.55 23.50 -17.84
CA TRP A 540 -0.46 22.75 -17.22
C TRP A 540 -0.10 23.26 -15.81
N GLN A 541 -0.22 24.57 -15.54
CA GLN A 541 0.04 25.13 -14.21
C GLN A 541 -1.01 24.67 -13.21
N VAL A 542 -2.28 24.69 -13.62
CA VAL A 542 -3.41 24.21 -12.82
C VAL A 542 -3.23 22.72 -12.48
N HIS A 543 -2.82 21.90 -13.45
CA HIS A 543 -2.50 20.48 -13.23
C HIS A 543 -1.28 20.26 -12.31
N LEU A 544 -0.27 21.13 -12.35
CA LEU A 544 0.86 21.04 -11.43
C LEU A 544 0.47 21.39 -9.99
N VAL A 545 -0.37 22.41 -9.79
CA VAL A 545 -0.91 22.77 -8.47
C VAL A 545 -1.75 21.61 -7.93
N ASP A 546 -2.66 21.08 -8.74
CA ASP A 546 -3.46 19.89 -8.44
C ASP A 546 -2.58 18.69 -8.02
N ALA A 547 -1.61 18.34 -8.85
CA ALA A 547 -0.70 17.24 -8.59
C ALA A 547 0.15 17.46 -7.32
N SER A 548 0.53 18.70 -7.03
CA SER A 548 1.28 19.06 -5.82
C SER A 548 0.44 18.91 -4.55
N ILE A 549 -0.82 19.33 -4.58
CA ILE A 549 -1.73 19.20 -3.44
C ILE A 549 -2.01 17.71 -3.15
N PHE A 550 -2.42 16.94 -4.16
CA PHE A 550 -2.70 15.51 -3.99
C PHE A 550 -1.44 14.72 -3.64
N GLY A 551 -0.29 15.05 -4.24
CA GLY A 551 1.01 14.47 -3.90
C GLY A 551 1.41 14.76 -2.46
N GLY A 552 1.25 16.00 -1.99
CA GLY A 552 1.50 16.40 -0.60
C GLY A 552 0.61 15.64 0.39
N LEU A 553 -0.70 15.56 0.12
CA LEU A 553 -1.64 14.78 0.91
C LEU A 553 -1.26 13.29 0.95
N ALA A 554 -0.84 12.71 -0.18
CA ALA A 554 -0.39 11.33 -0.24
C ALA A 554 0.83 11.08 0.67
N VAL A 555 1.82 11.98 0.65
CA VAL A 555 3.00 11.90 1.52
C VAL A 555 2.61 11.99 3.00
N LEU A 556 1.71 12.92 3.36
CA LEU A 556 1.21 13.06 4.73
C LEU A 556 0.47 11.81 5.20
N LEU A 557 -0.36 11.20 4.35
CA LEU A 557 -1.09 9.96 4.66
C LEU A 557 -0.15 8.76 4.80
N LEU A 558 0.87 8.63 3.96
CA LEU A 558 1.89 7.57 4.09
C LEU A 558 2.74 7.76 5.36
N ALA A 559 3.12 8.99 5.68
CA ALA A 559 3.81 9.32 6.94
C ALA A 559 2.91 9.01 8.16
N GLY A 560 1.63 9.38 8.08
CA GLY A 560 0.60 9.04 9.07
C GLY A 560 0.44 7.54 9.24
N THR A 561 0.44 6.78 8.15
CA THR A 561 0.37 5.30 8.16
C THR A 561 1.55 4.72 8.93
N ALA A 562 2.77 5.19 8.63
CA ALA A 562 3.98 4.77 9.33
C ALA A 562 3.94 5.14 10.83
N TRP A 563 3.43 6.33 11.16
CA TRP A 563 3.27 6.79 12.53
C TRP A 563 2.25 5.96 13.32
N VAL A 564 1.08 5.70 12.75
CA VAL A 564 0.02 4.88 13.36
C VAL A 564 0.54 3.47 13.64
N LEU A 565 1.19 2.83 12.68
CA LEU A 565 1.77 1.49 12.86
C LEU A 565 2.88 1.45 13.92
N ARG A 566 3.65 2.55 14.08
CA ARG A 566 4.65 2.67 15.13
C ARG A 566 4.05 2.92 16.51
N ARG A 567 2.88 3.56 16.60
CA ARG A 567 2.24 4.00 17.86
C ARG A 567 1.20 3.01 18.39
N GLN A 568 0.57 2.20 17.55
CA GLN A 568 -0.43 1.20 17.95
C GLN A 568 0.12 0.06 18.84
N SER A 569 1.39 0.12 19.23
CA SER A 569 2.06 -0.81 20.15
C SER A 569 1.80 -0.48 21.60
#